data_AF-A0A2Z6RMA9-F1
#
_entry.id   AF-A0A2Z6RMA9-F1
#
_cell.length_a   1.000
_cell.length_b   1.000
_cell.length_c   1.000
_cell.angle_alpha   90.00
_cell.angle_beta   90.00
_cell.angle_gamma   90.00
#
_symmetry.space_group_name_H-M   'P 1'
#
loop_
_entity.id
_entity.type
_entity.pdbx_description
1 polymer ?
#
loop_
_entity_poly.entity_id
_entity_poly.type
_entity_poly.pdbx_seq_one_letter_code
_entity_poly.pdbx_strand_id
1 'polypeptide(L)'
;MVDFAKFSTTISHYLIGPPRPSWDLNFHLTWAMIKSTLKNTNAITIEQMQMGSSRPAPVKADVTINEFKIDNKYRHEAQVHLEKILKPYEHVLDTEWKDLKDDGINTEWIQVPNDGWEKREIRKTILFLHGGGYYLCSKESHRVENGRLCKIFYNNKPLPYWST
;
A
#
# COMPACT_ATOMS: atom_id res chain seq x y z
N MET A 1 9.03 -4.84 -22.26
CA MET A 1 7.66 -4.31 -22.47
C MET A 1 7.44 -2.98 -21.73
N VAL A 2 7.87 -2.86 -20.47
CA VAL A 2 7.76 -1.62 -19.66
C VAL A 2 8.50 -0.43 -20.28
N ASP A 3 9.70 -0.63 -20.83
CA ASP A 3 10.50 0.47 -21.40
C ASP A 3 9.91 1.02 -22.69
N PHE A 4 9.32 0.16 -23.52
CA PHE A 4 8.59 0.58 -24.71
C PHE A 4 7.34 1.39 -24.36
N ALA A 5 6.58 0.95 -23.35
CA ALA A 5 5.41 1.69 -22.88
C ALA A 5 5.78 3.08 -22.35
N LYS A 6 6.87 3.20 -21.59
CA LYS A 6 7.40 4.50 -21.12
C LYS A 6 7.81 5.40 -22.29
N PHE A 7 8.63 4.88 -23.20
CA PHE A 7 9.12 5.66 -24.34
C PHE A 7 7.98 6.17 -25.23
N SER A 8 7.07 5.28 -25.61
CA SER A 8 5.89 5.62 -26.43
C SER A 8 4.98 6.64 -25.73
N THR A 9 4.77 6.49 -24.42
CA THR A 9 3.96 7.42 -23.61
C THR A 9 4.61 8.80 -23.51
N THR A 10 5.94 8.87 -23.33
CA THR A 10 6.67 10.15 -23.31
C THR A 10 6.53 10.89 -24.63
N ILE A 11 6.74 10.20 -25.76
CA ILE A 11 6.58 10.80 -27.09
C ILE A 11 5.15 11.31 -27.28
N SER A 12 4.16 10.47 -26.97
CA SER A 12 2.74 10.83 -27.13
C SER A 12 2.35 12.02 -26.24
N HIS A 13 2.86 12.08 -25.01
CA HIS A 13 2.59 13.18 -24.09
C HIS A 13 3.05 14.54 -24.64
N TYR A 14 4.21 14.59 -25.28
CA TYR A 14 4.73 15.85 -25.84
C TYR A 14 4.18 16.18 -27.23
N LEU A 15 3.90 15.19 -28.07
CA LEU A 15 3.42 15.42 -29.44
C LEU A 15 1.89 15.64 -29.52
N ILE A 16 1.12 14.89 -28.75
CA ILE A 16 -0.35 14.90 -28.78
C ILE A 16 -0.89 15.67 -27.56
N GLY A 17 -0.17 15.64 -26.45
CA GLY A 17 -0.60 16.21 -25.17
C GLY A 17 -0.97 15.12 -24.15
N PRO A 18 -1.18 15.51 -22.89
CA PRO A 18 -1.60 14.59 -21.86
C PRO A 18 -3.07 14.14 -22.06
N PRO A 19 -3.46 12.95 -21.58
CA PRO A 19 -4.86 12.49 -21.61
C PRO A 19 -5.84 13.44 -20.89
N ARG A 20 -5.34 14.21 -19.93
CA ARG A 20 -6.06 15.32 -19.29
C ARG A 20 -5.09 16.47 -19.03
N PRO A 21 -5.53 17.74 -19.10
CA PRO A 21 -4.64 18.88 -18.86
C PRO A 21 -3.93 18.86 -17.49
N SER A 22 -4.53 18.23 -16.48
CA SER A 22 -3.95 18.10 -15.13
C SER A 22 -2.92 16.99 -14.98
N TRP A 23 -2.72 16.15 -16.00
CA TRP A 23 -1.77 15.04 -15.92
C TRP A 23 -0.40 15.53 -16.35
N ASP A 24 0.50 15.68 -15.39
CA ASP A 24 1.92 15.82 -15.70
C ASP A 24 2.47 14.53 -16.33
N LEU A 25 3.68 14.61 -16.88
CA LEU A 25 4.32 13.47 -17.53
C LEU A 25 4.48 12.27 -16.58
N ASN A 26 4.82 12.51 -15.32
CA ASN A 26 5.03 11.43 -14.35
C ASN A 26 3.72 10.68 -14.07
N PHE A 27 2.62 11.41 -13.93
CA PHE A 27 1.29 10.84 -13.73
C PHE A 27 0.86 10.05 -14.98
N HIS A 28 1.07 10.61 -16.17
CA HIS A 28 0.77 9.92 -17.43
C HIS A 28 1.58 8.61 -17.58
N LEU A 29 2.89 8.65 -17.31
CA LEU A 29 3.76 7.48 -17.34
C LEU A 29 3.35 6.42 -16.31
N THR A 30 3.02 6.85 -15.09
CA THR A 30 2.55 5.97 -14.02
C THR A 30 1.29 5.22 -14.44
N TRP A 31 0.31 5.94 -15.00
CA TRP A 31 -0.93 5.31 -15.45
C TRP A 31 -0.74 4.40 -16.67
N ALA A 32 0.13 4.78 -17.60
CA ALA A 32 0.48 3.93 -18.75
C ALA A 32 1.15 2.63 -18.30
N MET A 33 2.03 2.69 -17.31
CA MET A 33 2.61 1.51 -16.69
C MET A 33 1.54 0.65 -16.02
N ILE A 34 0.69 1.22 -15.16
CA ILE A 34 -0.40 0.49 -14.50
C ILE A 34 -1.27 -0.24 -15.52
N LYS A 35 -1.74 0.47 -16.56
CA LYS A 35 -2.52 -0.12 -17.66
C LYS A 35 -1.79 -1.25 -18.37
N SER A 36 -0.50 -1.07 -18.67
CA SER A 36 0.30 -2.10 -19.32
C SER A 36 0.45 -3.34 -18.44
N THR A 37 0.65 -3.17 -17.13
CA THR A 37 0.77 -4.29 -16.21
C THR A 37 -0.56 -5.01 -16.06
N LEU A 38 -1.68 -4.28 -15.90
CA LEU A 38 -3.03 -4.83 -15.82
C LEU A 38 -3.44 -5.62 -17.08
N LYS A 39 -2.99 -5.20 -18.27
CA LYS A 39 -3.26 -5.95 -19.52
C LYS A 39 -2.57 -7.30 -19.59
N ASN A 40 -1.48 -7.49 -18.85
CA ASN A 40 -0.65 -8.69 -18.90
C ASN A 40 -0.77 -9.54 -17.62
N THR A 41 -1.77 -9.29 -16.76
CA THR A 41 -1.93 -10.02 -15.49
C THR A 41 -2.12 -11.52 -15.69
N ASN A 42 -2.72 -11.94 -16.80
CA ASN A 42 -2.95 -13.36 -17.10
C ASN A 42 -1.65 -14.12 -17.48
N ALA A 43 -0.55 -13.40 -17.72
CA ALA A 43 0.72 -13.99 -18.17
C ALA A 43 1.74 -14.17 -17.04
N ILE A 44 1.42 -13.75 -15.81
CA ILE A 44 2.31 -13.77 -14.65
C ILE A 44 1.57 -14.29 -13.42
N THR A 45 2.28 -14.93 -12.48
CA THR A 45 1.67 -15.40 -11.23
C THR A 45 1.48 -14.24 -10.24
N ILE A 46 0.66 -14.48 -9.20
CA ILE A 46 0.46 -13.52 -8.10
C ILE A 46 1.81 -13.17 -7.44
N GLU A 47 2.64 -14.18 -7.18
CA GLU A 47 3.94 -14.01 -6.52
C GLU A 47 4.89 -13.16 -7.37
N GLN A 48 4.90 -13.38 -8.69
CA GLN A 48 5.68 -12.57 -9.63
C GLN A 48 5.24 -11.11 -9.63
N MET A 49 3.93 -10.89 -9.59
CA MET A 49 3.34 -9.56 -9.56
C MET A 49 3.60 -8.85 -8.22
N GLN A 50 3.54 -9.56 -7.10
CA GLN A 50 3.93 -9.07 -5.78
C GLN A 50 5.41 -8.66 -5.76
N MET A 51 6.33 -9.54 -6.21
CA MET A 51 7.76 -9.21 -6.30
C MET A 51 8.02 -7.95 -7.16
N GLY A 52 7.28 -7.79 -8.24
CA GLY A 52 7.42 -6.64 -9.13
C GLY A 52 6.91 -5.31 -8.55
N SER A 53 5.87 -5.38 -7.69
CA SER A 53 5.15 -4.21 -7.18
C SER A 53 5.52 -3.82 -5.74
N SER A 54 6.07 -4.72 -4.94
CA SER A 54 6.56 -4.47 -3.57
C SER A 54 7.89 -3.72 -3.51
N ARG A 55 8.11 -2.78 -4.45
CA ARG A 55 9.32 -1.98 -4.51
C ARG A 55 9.27 -0.91 -3.42
N PRO A 56 10.30 -0.79 -2.57
CA PRO A 56 10.29 0.19 -1.49
C PRO A 56 10.31 1.61 -2.07
N ALA A 57 9.44 2.47 -1.54
CA ALA A 57 9.51 3.90 -1.81
C ALA A 57 10.59 4.54 -0.92
N PRO A 58 11.31 5.56 -1.43
CA PRO A 58 12.33 6.24 -0.64
C PRO A 58 11.71 6.92 0.58
N VAL A 59 12.31 6.70 1.75
CA VAL A 59 11.87 7.31 3.01
C VAL A 59 12.33 8.75 3.05
N LYS A 60 11.44 9.68 3.41
CA LYS A 60 11.86 11.06 3.67
C LYS A 60 12.58 11.13 5.03
N ALA A 61 13.68 11.88 5.09
CA ALA A 61 14.57 11.97 6.26
C ALA A 61 13.93 12.53 7.55
N ASP A 62 12.67 12.94 7.50
CA ASP A 62 11.92 13.63 8.54
C ASP A 62 10.85 12.77 9.21
N VAL A 63 10.85 11.45 8.94
CA VAL A 63 10.07 10.45 9.68
C VAL A 63 10.98 9.30 10.13
N THR A 64 10.71 8.78 11.33
CA THR A 64 11.30 7.55 11.83
C THR A 64 10.40 6.37 11.45
N ILE A 65 11.01 5.29 10.98
CA ILE A 65 10.34 4.01 10.71
C ILE A 65 10.92 2.97 11.65
N ASN A 66 10.07 2.39 12.49
CA ASN A 66 10.43 1.25 13.33
C ASN A 66 9.70 0.02 12.81
N GLU A 67 10.45 -0.97 12.33
CA GLU A 67 9.88 -2.24 11.90
C GLU A 67 9.71 -3.16 13.10
N PHE A 68 8.55 -3.81 13.18
CA PHE A 68 8.28 -4.79 14.22
C PHE A 68 7.28 -5.82 13.70
N LYS A 69 7.11 -6.87 14.49
CA LYS A 69 6.28 -8.01 14.16
C LYS A 69 5.10 -8.08 15.11
N ILE A 70 3.89 -8.08 14.59
CA ILE A 70 2.69 -8.34 15.39
C ILE A 70 2.58 -9.84 15.61
N ASP A 71 2.37 -10.23 16.86
CA ASP A 71 2.24 -11.62 17.28
C ASP A 71 0.96 -12.27 16.73
N ASN A 72 1.04 -13.57 16.40
CA ASN A 72 -0.08 -14.33 15.84
C ASN A 72 -1.25 -14.52 16.82
N LYS A 73 -1.07 -14.28 18.12
CA LYS A 73 -2.16 -14.35 19.11
C LYS A 73 -3.39 -13.56 18.67
N TYR A 74 -3.19 -12.38 18.08
CA TYR A 74 -4.29 -11.53 17.61
C TYR A 74 -4.99 -12.10 16.36
N ARG A 75 -4.25 -12.83 15.51
CA ARG A 75 -4.83 -13.52 14.35
C ARG A 75 -5.65 -14.73 14.79
N HIS A 76 -5.17 -15.49 15.78
CA HIS A 76 -5.93 -16.59 16.37
C HIS A 76 -7.21 -16.09 17.07
N GLU A 77 -7.13 -14.99 17.81
CA GLU A 77 -8.31 -14.33 18.39
C GLU A 77 -9.31 -13.91 17.30
N ALA A 78 -8.84 -13.30 16.20
CA ALA A 78 -9.68 -12.90 15.07
C ALA A 78 -10.29 -14.08 14.30
N GLN A 79 -9.59 -15.21 14.21
CA GLN A 79 -10.03 -16.40 13.49
C GLN A 79 -11.36 -16.94 14.02
N VAL A 80 -11.57 -16.92 15.34
CA VAL A 80 -12.84 -17.34 15.96
C VAL A 80 -14.02 -16.52 15.45
N HIS A 81 -13.82 -15.22 15.22
CA HIS A 81 -14.85 -14.35 14.66
C HIS A 81 -15.05 -14.58 13.15
N LEU A 82 -13.96 -14.78 12.41
CA LEU A 82 -14.01 -15.06 10.97
C LEU A 82 -14.70 -16.40 10.68
N GLU A 83 -14.43 -17.45 11.44
CA GLU A 83 -15.09 -18.76 11.28
C GLU A 83 -16.62 -18.63 11.36
N LYS A 84 -17.12 -17.84 12.31
CA LYS A 84 -18.56 -17.59 12.44
C LYS A 84 -19.13 -16.88 11.21
N ILE A 85 -18.42 -15.89 10.68
CA ILE A 85 -18.86 -15.09 9.52
C ILE A 85 -18.78 -15.89 8.22
N LEU A 86 -17.71 -16.68 8.06
CA LEU A 86 -17.38 -17.40 6.84
C LEU A 86 -18.06 -18.76 6.74
N LYS A 87 -18.68 -19.25 7.82
CA LYS A 87 -19.37 -20.56 7.87
C LYS A 87 -20.30 -20.83 6.66
N PRO A 88 -21.14 -19.88 6.18
CA PRO A 88 -21.99 -20.13 5.02
C PRO A 88 -21.20 -20.36 3.71
N TYR A 89 -19.97 -19.87 3.64
CA TYR A 89 -19.11 -19.88 2.46
C TYR A 89 -18.04 -20.99 2.50
N GLU A 90 -18.03 -21.84 3.51
CA GLU A 90 -16.97 -22.85 3.72
C GLU A 90 -16.79 -23.80 2.51
N HIS A 91 -17.85 -24.04 1.74
CA HIS A 91 -17.82 -24.87 0.54
C HIS A 91 -17.07 -24.25 -0.67
N VAL A 92 -16.80 -22.93 -0.66
CA VAL A 92 -16.08 -22.21 -1.74
C VAL A 92 -14.76 -21.58 -1.28
N LEU A 93 -14.43 -21.69 0.00
CA LEU A 93 -13.23 -21.10 0.57
C LEU A 93 -12.15 -22.16 0.74
N ASP A 94 -10.92 -21.83 0.33
CA ASP A 94 -9.76 -22.64 0.65
C ASP A 94 -9.52 -22.67 2.17
N THR A 95 -8.88 -23.72 2.66
CA THR A 95 -8.58 -23.86 4.10
C THR A 95 -7.30 -23.13 4.51
N GLU A 96 -6.53 -22.59 3.57
CA GLU A 96 -5.23 -21.96 3.83
C GLU A 96 -5.30 -20.80 4.83
N TRP A 97 -6.40 -20.05 4.87
CA TRP A 97 -6.55 -18.95 5.82
C TRP A 97 -6.65 -19.40 7.29
N LYS A 98 -6.93 -20.69 7.54
CA LYS A 98 -6.93 -21.29 8.88
C LYS A 98 -5.53 -21.74 9.33
N ASP A 99 -4.62 -21.98 8.39
CA ASP A 99 -3.25 -22.43 8.65
C ASP A 99 -2.29 -21.23 8.75
N LEU A 100 -2.37 -20.54 9.88
CA LEU A 100 -1.51 -19.38 10.14
C LEU A 100 -0.08 -19.85 10.38
N LYS A 101 0.82 -19.53 9.45
CA LYS A 101 2.27 -19.67 9.63
C LYS A 101 2.70 -18.96 10.91
N ASP A 102 3.67 -19.53 11.63
CA ASP A 102 4.23 -18.94 12.86
C ASP A 102 5.20 -17.79 12.57
N ASP A 103 4.76 -16.85 11.74
CA ASP A 103 5.57 -15.78 11.19
C ASP A 103 4.94 -14.40 11.38
N GLY A 104 3.96 -14.25 12.28
CA GLY A 104 3.39 -12.96 12.69
C GLY A 104 2.92 -12.09 11.52
N ILE A 105 2.81 -10.78 11.77
CA ILE A 105 2.55 -9.79 10.70
C ILE A 105 3.67 -8.74 10.70
N ASN A 106 4.42 -8.68 9.60
CA ASN A 106 5.42 -7.65 9.38
C ASN A 106 4.76 -6.27 9.29
N THR A 107 5.13 -5.39 10.22
CA THR A 107 4.49 -4.09 10.41
C THR A 107 5.54 -3.00 10.56
N GLU A 108 5.13 -1.76 10.31
CA GLU A 108 5.93 -0.55 10.48
C GLU A 108 5.21 0.47 11.34
N TRP A 109 5.93 1.06 12.29
CA TRP A 109 5.52 2.27 12.98
C TRP A 109 6.20 3.48 12.35
N ILE A 110 5.43 4.39 11.78
CA ILE A 110 5.93 5.60 11.13
C ILE A 110 5.54 6.82 11.97
N GLN A 111 6.53 7.58 12.42
CA GLN A 111 6.32 8.70 13.33
C GLN A 111 7.21 9.89 12.97
N VAL A 112 6.75 11.11 13.25
CA VAL A 112 7.62 12.30 13.22
C VAL A 112 8.50 12.27 14.48
N PRO A 113 9.83 12.34 14.36
CA PRO A 113 10.72 12.29 15.52
C PRO A 113 10.39 13.41 16.52
N ASN A 114 10.41 13.08 17.81
CA ASN A 114 10.17 14.04 18.90
C ASN A 114 8.83 14.80 18.82
N ASP A 115 7.81 14.22 18.21
CA ASP A 115 6.47 14.83 18.09
C ASP A 115 5.67 14.90 19.41
N GLY A 116 6.25 14.39 20.50
CA GLY A 116 5.66 14.34 21.82
C GLY A 116 4.49 13.37 21.94
N TRP A 117 4.21 12.52 20.95
CA TRP A 117 3.07 11.60 20.92
C TRP A 117 2.94 10.76 22.20
N GLU A 118 4.05 10.24 22.72
CA GLU A 118 4.08 9.44 23.95
C GLU A 118 3.60 10.22 25.19
N LYS A 119 3.75 11.55 25.20
CA LYS A 119 3.40 12.42 26.32
C LYS A 119 2.00 13.02 26.21
N ARG A 120 1.30 12.82 25.10
CA ARG A 120 -0.05 13.37 24.88
C ARG A 120 -1.07 12.59 25.72
N GLU A 121 -2.00 13.32 26.33
CA GLU A 121 -3.17 12.74 27.01
C GLU A 121 -4.04 11.94 26.02
N ILE A 122 -4.28 12.52 24.84
CA ILE A 122 -4.99 11.84 23.74
C ILE A 122 -3.96 11.47 22.66
N ARG A 123 -3.68 10.17 22.54
CA ARG A 123 -2.82 9.61 21.51
C ARG A 123 -3.65 9.22 20.30
N LYS A 124 -3.39 9.86 19.15
CA LYS A 124 -4.02 9.52 17.87
C LYS A 124 -3.11 8.56 17.12
N THR A 125 -3.67 7.45 16.64
CA THR A 125 -2.96 6.43 15.86
C THR A 125 -3.77 6.10 14.62
N ILE A 126 -3.10 5.86 13.50
CA ILE A 126 -3.73 5.46 12.25
C ILE A 126 -3.28 4.04 11.93
N LEU A 127 -4.24 3.12 11.83
CA LEU A 127 -3.99 1.83 11.21
C LEU A 127 -4.13 2.01 9.70
N PHE A 128 -3.01 1.93 8.98
CA PHE A 128 -3.00 2.03 7.52
C PHE A 128 -2.88 0.65 6.89
N LEU A 129 -3.84 0.30 6.03
CA LEU A 129 -3.81 -0.92 5.22
C LEU A 129 -3.61 -0.50 3.76
N HIS A 130 -2.56 -1.01 3.12
CA HIS A 130 -2.22 -0.58 1.77
C HIS A 130 -3.23 -1.07 0.74
N GLY A 131 -3.39 -0.31 -0.34
CA GLY A 131 -4.17 -0.73 -1.50
C GLY A 131 -3.42 -1.76 -2.35
N GLY A 132 -3.90 -2.01 -3.57
CA GLY A 132 -3.26 -2.95 -4.50
C GLY A 132 -4.07 -4.19 -4.83
N GLY A 133 -5.38 -4.19 -4.55
CA GLY A 133 -6.28 -5.27 -4.96
C GLY A 133 -5.93 -6.63 -4.34
N TYR A 134 -5.31 -6.63 -3.16
CA TYR A 134 -4.87 -7.81 -2.39
C TYR A 134 -3.65 -8.59 -2.93
N TYR A 135 -3.11 -8.24 -4.11
CA TYR A 135 -1.95 -8.93 -4.70
C TYR A 135 -0.84 -7.99 -5.19
N LEU A 136 -0.96 -6.68 -4.95
CA LEU A 136 0.04 -5.68 -5.32
C LEU A 136 0.53 -4.91 -4.11
N CYS A 137 1.71 -4.31 -4.29
CA CYS A 137 2.32 -3.36 -3.37
C CYS A 137 2.74 -3.99 -2.04
N SER A 138 3.28 -3.15 -1.16
CA SER A 138 3.67 -3.53 0.20
C SER A 138 3.59 -2.34 1.14
N LYS A 139 3.90 -2.56 2.43
CA LYS A 139 4.07 -1.47 3.40
C LYS A 139 5.15 -0.48 2.95
N GLU A 140 6.23 -0.98 2.37
CA GLU A 140 7.37 -0.19 1.92
C GLU A 140 7.02 0.70 0.73
N SER A 141 6.14 0.25 -0.17
CA SER A 141 5.76 1.03 -1.36
C SER A 141 4.91 2.26 -1.04
N HIS A 142 4.35 2.35 0.19
CA HIS A 142 3.47 3.44 0.64
C HIS A 142 4.13 4.38 1.68
N ARG A 143 5.43 4.22 1.93
CA ARG A 143 6.15 4.99 2.98
C ARG A 143 6.12 6.50 2.73
N VAL A 144 6.11 6.94 1.47
CA VAL A 144 6.05 8.38 1.13
C VAL A 144 4.71 8.99 1.50
N GLU A 145 3.63 8.31 1.18
CA GLU A 145 2.24 8.67 1.45
C GLU A 145 1.99 8.65 2.95
N ASN A 146 2.40 7.57 3.62
CA ASN A 146 2.24 7.41 5.07
C ASN A 146 3.05 8.45 5.84
N GLY A 147 4.27 8.78 5.39
CA GLY A 147 5.06 9.86 5.98
C GLY A 147 4.42 11.25 5.83
N ARG A 148 3.72 11.51 4.71
CA ARG A 148 2.93 12.74 4.55
C ARG A 148 1.71 12.74 5.47
N LEU A 149 0.99 11.62 5.55
CA LEU A 149 -0.18 11.46 6.40
C LEU A 149 0.17 11.72 7.87
N CYS A 150 1.25 11.10 8.36
CA CYS A 150 1.77 11.28 9.71
C CYS A 150 2.02 12.77 10.03
N LYS A 151 2.60 13.53 9.11
CA LYS A 151 2.85 14.97 9.29
C LYS A 151 1.59 15.82 9.27
N ILE A 152 0.59 15.47 8.47
CA ILE A 152 -0.68 16.21 8.43
C ILE A 152 -1.36 16.10 9.80
N PHE A 153 -1.40 14.88 10.35
CA PHE A 153 -1.92 14.63 11.69
C PHE A 153 -1.10 15.29 12.79
N TYR A 154 0.23 15.31 12.67
CA TYR A 154 1.10 16.05 13.59
C TYR A 154 0.77 17.55 13.62
N ASN A 155 0.63 18.17 12.44
CA ASN A 155 0.42 19.60 12.31
C ASN A 155 -1.04 20.05 12.52
N ASN A 156 -1.96 19.14 12.90
CA ASN A 156 -3.40 19.38 13.02
C ASN A 156 -4.02 20.07 11.78
N LYS A 157 -3.46 19.86 10.59
CA LYS A 157 -4.06 20.39 9.37
C LYS A 157 -5.18 19.43 8.92
N PRO A 158 -6.35 19.93 8.52
CA PRO A 158 -7.39 19.07 7.96
C PRO A 158 -6.83 18.31 6.76
N LEU A 159 -7.17 17.02 6.65
CA LEU A 159 -6.77 16.21 5.51
C LEU A 159 -7.36 16.86 4.23
N PRO A 160 -6.53 17.16 3.21
CA PRO A 160 -7.09 17.44 1.90
C PRO A 160 -7.81 16.17 1.44
N TYR A 161 -9.08 16.30 1.07
CA TYR A 161 -9.92 15.22 0.59
C TYR A 161 -9.18 14.37 -0.44
N TRP A 162 -8.97 13.09 -0.14
CA TRP A 162 -8.52 12.11 -1.12
C TRP A 162 -9.75 11.55 -1.82
N SER A 163 -9.95 11.90 -3.09
CA SER A 163 -10.85 11.18 -3.98
C SER A 163 -10.16 9.90 -4.45
N THR A 164 -10.78 8.76 -4.18
CA THR A 164 -10.45 7.45 -4.75
C THR A 164 -10.52 7.45 -6.26
#